data_AF-A0A434GLV9-F1
#
_entry.id   AF-A0A434GLV9-F1
#
_cell.length_a   1.000
_cell.length_b   1.000
_cell.length_c   1.000
_cell.angle_alpha   90.00
_cell.angle_beta   90.00
_cell.angle_gamma   90.00
#
_symmetry.space_group_name_H-M   'P 1'
#
loop_
_entity.id
_entity.type
_entity.pdbx_description
1 polymer ?
#
loop_
_entity_poly.entity_id
_entity_poly.type
_entity_poly.pdbx_seq_one_letter_code
_entity_poly.pdbx_strand_id
1 'polypeptide(L)'
;LHAQAVIVASGGIGANHQLVRENWPKRLGAAPKRMITGVPDHVDGRMLAIAEQAGGSIINRDRMWHYVEGIKNWAPVWTDHAIRILPGPSSLWLDARGKRLPVPLYPGFDTLGTLSHIMSTGFDYSWFILTKKIIQKEFALSGSEQNPDLTGKSWRQVLGRATSGIPGPVKAFMEKGEDFIVEADLPMLVARMNALAGGEPLLEVAQVEREIRARDRQLDNPFSKDMQITALRGARAYLGDRLIRTAKPHKMLDPANGPLIAVRLNSL
;
A
#
# COMPACT_ATOMS: atom_id res chain seq x y z
N LEU A 1 -37.84 -20.12 -9.97
CA LEU A 1 -37.93 -18.64 -9.97
C LEU A 1 -38.29 -18.20 -11.38
N HIS A 2 -39.23 -17.29 -11.57
CA HIS A 2 -39.56 -16.70 -12.88
C HIS A 2 -39.50 -15.18 -12.78
N ALA A 3 -38.88 -14.52 -13.75
CA ALA A 3 -38.74 -13.06 -13.82
C ALA A 3 -38.70 -12.61 -15.28
N GLN A 4 -39.16 -11.38 -15.55
CA GLN A 4 -39.09 -10.78 -16.89
C GLN A 4 -37.67 -10.34 -17.28
N ALA A 5 -36.84 -9.98 -16.30
CA ALA A 5 -35.45 -9.58 -16.48
C ALA A 5 -34.60 -10.06 -15.29
N VAL A 6 -33.30 -10.27 -15.53
CA VAL A 6 -32.31 -10.66 -14.51
C VAL A 6 -31.15 -9.67 -14.56
N ILE A 7 -30.78 -9.13 -13.40
CA ILE A 7 -29.62 -8.24 -13.25
C ILE A 7 -28.52 -9.03 -12.55
N VAL A 8 -27.33 -9.07 -13.15
CA VAL A 8 -26.14 -9.70 -12.59
C VAL A 8 -25.22 -8.62 -12.03
N ALA A 9 -25.11 -8.55 -10.71
CA ALA A 9 -24.27 -7.58 -9.99
C ALA A 9 -23.38 -8.28 -8.95
N SER A 10 -22.71 -9.36 -9.35
CA SER A 10 -21.98 -10.29 -8.46
C SER A 10 -20.49 -9.98 -8.27
N GLY A 11 -20.01 -8.82 -8.74
CA GLY A 11 -18.59 -8.47 -8.68
C GLY A 11 -17.74 -9.07 -9.80
N GLY A 12 -16.42 -9.07 -9.60
CA GLY A 12 -15.41 -9.53 -10.57
C GLY A 12 -14.70 -10.82 -10.13
N ILE A 13 -13.42 -10.94 -10.51
CA ILE A 13 -12.59 -12.15 -10.31
C ILE A 13 -11.58 -12.03 -9.15
N GLY A 14 -11.64 -10.97 -8.35
CA GLY A 14 -10.55 -10.60 -7.43
C GLY A 14 -10.23 -11.62 -6.34
N ALA A 15 -11.19 -12.47 -5.94
CA ALA A 15 -10.95 -13.57 -5.00
C ALA A 15 -10.52 -14.87 -5.71
N ASN A 16 -10.49 -14.89 -7.04
CA ASN A 16 -10.09 -16.04 -7.83
C ASN A 16 -8.73 -15.79 -8.50
N HIS A 17 -7.68 -16.07 -7.74
CA HIS A 17 -6.28 -15.99 -8.14
C HIS A 17 -5.95 -16.76 -9.43
N GLN A 18 -6.65 -17.85 -9.74
CA GLN A 18 -6.45 -18.57 -10.99
C GLN A 18 -6.99 -17.75 -12.17
N LEU A 19 -8.24 -17.29 -12.10
CA LEU A 19 -8.83 -16.44 -13.15
C LEU A 19 -8.06 -15.13 -13.32
N VAL A 20 -7.56 -14.52 -12.23
CA VAL A 20 -6.70 -13.33 -12.30
C VAL A 20 -5.44 -13.62 -13.12
N ARG A 21 -4.79 -14.77 -12.91
CA ARG A 21 -3.59 -15.16 -13.68
C ARG A 21 -3.91 -15.46 -15.14
N GLU A 22 -4.99 -16.18 -15.40
CA GLU A 22 -5.43 -16.52 -16.76
C GLU A 22 -5.72 -15.27 -17.59
N ASN A 23 -6.27 -14.23 -16.96
CA ASN A 23 -6.61 -12.97 -17.61
C ASN A 23 -5.52 -11.90 -17.42
N TRP A 24 -4.36 -12.23 -16.86
CA TRP A 24 -3.35 -11.25 -16.48
C TRP A 24 -2.88 -10.44 -17.69
N PRO A 25 -2.73 -9.10 -17.56
CA PRO A 25 -2.46 -8.27 -18.72
C PRO A 25 -1.04 -8.48 -19.21
N LYS A 26 -0.85 -8.99 -20.43
CA LYS A 26 0.47 -9.28 -21.01
C LYS A 26 1.43 -8.09 -20.97
N ARG A 27 0.90 -6.86 -21.07
CA ARG A 27 1.67 -5.61 -20.96
C ARG A 27 2.34 -5.40 -19.60
N LEU A 28 1.93 -6.12 -18.56
CA LEU A 28 2.51 -6.10 -17.21
C LEU A 28 3.51 -7.25 -16.98
N GLY A 29 3.82 -8.04 -18.02
CA GLY A 29 4.70 -9.21 -17.88
C GLY A 29 4.01 -10.42 -17.26
N ALA A 30 4.77 -11.26 -16.55
CA ALA A 30 4.25 -12.42 -15.84
C ALA A 30 3.43 -11.98 -14.62
N ALA A 31 2.37 -12.71 -14.28
CA ALA A 31 1.61 -12.43 -13.07
C ALA A 31 2.45 -12.60 -11.79
N PRO A 32 2.20 -11.82 -10.72
CA PRO A 32 2.82 -12.00 -9.41
C PRO A 32 2.82 -13.45 -8.95
N LYS A 33 3.96 -13.92 -8.41
CA LYS A 33 4.03 -15.27 -7.85
C LYS A 33 3.16 -15.34 -6.60
N ARG A 34 3.29 -14.31 -5.74
CA ARG A 34 2.49 -14.09 -4.55
C ARG A 34 1.45 -13.00 -4.81
N MET A 35 0.20 -13.29 -4.48
CA MET A 35 -0.95 -12.37 -4.54
C MET A 35 -1.71 -12.44 -3.20
N ILE A 36 -2.38 -11.37 -2.81
CA ILE A 36 -3.10 -11.26 -1.52
C ILE A 36 -4.52 -10.76 -1.72
N THR A 37 -5.57 -11.28 -1.08
CA THR A 37 -6.94 -10.99 -1.55
C THR A 37 -7.63 -9.85 -0.77
N GLY A 38 -7.94 -8.73 -1.43
CA GLY A 38 -8.61 -7.57 -0.79
C GLY A 38 -10.14 -7.58 -0.85
N VAL A 39 -10.74 -8.49 -1.61
CA VAL A 39 -12.20 -8.61 -1.80
C VAL A 39 -12.74 -9.87 -1.13
N PRO A 40 -14.04 -9.93 -0.77
CA PRO A 40 -14.63 -11.13 -0.17
C PRO A 40 -14.63 -12.36 -1.08
N ASP A 41 -14.71 -13.56 -0.50
CA ASP A 41 -14.70 -14.86 -1.19
C ASP A 41 -15.73 -14.97 -2.33
N HIS A 42 -16.88 -14.30 -2.22
CA HIS A 42 -17.93 -14.35 -3.24
C HIS A 42 -17.58 -13.60 -4.54
N VAL A 43 -16.48 -12.83 -4.56
CA VAL A 43 -15.99 -12.11 -5.75
C VAL A 43 -15.11 -13.06 -6.58
N ASP A 44 -15.69 -14.21 -6.92
CA ASP A 44 -15.03 -15.39 -7.50
C ASP A 44 -15.07 -15.46 -9.03
N GLY A 45 -15.81 -14.54 -9.66
CA GLY A 45 -16.01 -14.47 -11.10
C GLY A 45 -17.05 -15.44 -11.66
N ARG A 46 -17.74 -16.25 -10.85
CA ARG A 46 -18.63 -17.32 -11.32
C ARG A 46 -19.67 -16.86 -12.34
N MET A 47 -20.29 -15.70 -12.10
CA MET A 47 -21.34 -15.20 -12.98
C MET A 47 -20.84 -14.71 -14.33
N LEU A 48 -19.53 -14.49 -14.51
CA LEU A 48 -18.96 -14.12 -15.80
C LEU A 48 -19.14 -15.24 -16.82
N ALA A 49 -18.75 -16.47 -16.46
CA ALA A 49 -18.91 -17.65 -17.32
C ALA A 49 -20.39 -17.98 -17.58
N ILE A 50 -21.25 -17.82 -16.56
CA ILE A 50 -22.71 -18.04 -16.70
C ILE A 50 -23.31 -17.02 -17.66
N ALA A 51 -22.92 -15.74 -17.55
CA ALA A 51 -23.40 -14.69 -18.45
C ALA A 51 -22.94 -14.92 -19.90
N GLU A 52 -21.71 -15.40 -20.11
CA GLU A 52 -21.24 -15.78 -21.45
C GLU A 52 -22.02 -16.96 -22.03
N GLN A 53 -22.26 -18.00 -21.24
CA GLN A 53 -23.06 -19.16 -21.65
C GLN A 53 -24.50 -18.76 -22.00
N ALA A 54 -25.03 -17.71 -21.39
CA ALA A 54 -26.33 -17.13 -21.70
C ALA A 54 -26.32 -16.20 -22.94
N GLY A 55 -25.20 -16.11 -23.67
CA GLY A 55 -25.06 -15.30 -24.89
C GLY A 55 -24.46 -13.91 -24.66
N GLY A 56 -24.04 -13.58 -23.44
CA GLY A 56 -23.30 -12.37 -23.14
C GLY A 56 -21.87 -12.38 -23.73
N SER A 57 -21.29 -11.21 -23.93
CA SER A 57 -19.89 -11.07 -24.34
C SER A 57 -19.09 -10.36 -23.25
N ILE A 58 -17.99 -10.96 -22.80
CA ILE A 58 -17.06 -10.28 -21.91
C ILE A 58 -16.03 -9.50 -22.74
N ILE A 59 -15.87 -8.22 -22.41
CA ILE A 59 -14.86 -7.33 -22.96
C ILE A 59 -13.84 -6.98 -21.88
N ASN A 60 -12.62 -6.59 -22.29
CA ASN A 60 -11.60 -6.07 -21.38
C ASN A 60 -11.24 -7.01 -20.21
N ARG A 61 -11.13 -8.31 -20.47
CA ARG A 61 -10.81 -9.33 -19.45
C ARG A 61 -9.52 -9.03 -18.68
N ASP A 62 -8.59 -8.36 -19.34
CA ASP A 62 -7.29 -7.93 -18.82
C ASP A 62 -7.30 -6.52 -18.19
N ARG A 63 -8.46 -5.86 -18.06
CA ARG A 63 -8.55 -4.59 -17.34
C ARG A 63 -8.90 -4.85 -15.89
N MET A 64 -7.86 -5.05 -15.10
CA MET A 64 -7.95 -5.26 -13.66
C MET A 64 -7.42 -4.04 -12.91
N TRP A 65 -8.00 -3.78 -11.74
CA TRP A 65 -7.59 -2.70 -10.86
C TRP A 65 -6.85 -3.27 -9.66
N HIS A 66 -5.52 -3.39 -9.80
CA HIS A 66 -4.66 -3.87 -8.72
C HIS A 66 -4.10 -2.73 -7.89
N TYR A 67 -4.13 -2.91 -6.58
CA TYR A 67 -3.44 -2.06 -5.63
C TYR A 67 -2.08 -2.65 -5.30
N VAL A 68 -1.13 -1.75 -5.03
CA VAL A 68 0.28 -2.09 -4.78
C VAL A 68 0.72 -1.76 -3.35
N GLU A 69 -0.20 -1.24 -2.54
CA GLU A 69 0.01 -0.94 -1.12
C GLU A 69 -0.64 -1.98 -0.21
N GLY A 70 -0.72 -3.24 -0.65
CA GLY A 70 -1.39 -4.31 0.06
C GLY A 70 -0.49 -4.99 1.11
N ILE A 71 -1.09 -5.37 2.23
CA ILE A 71 -0.47 -6.10 3.35
C ILE A 71 -1.37 -7.27 3.74
N LYS A 72 -0.78 -8.35 4.25
CA LYS A 72 -1.58 -9.45 4.80
C LYS A 72 -2.30 -9.02 6.06
N ASN A 73 -3.56 -9.42 6.19
CA ASN A 73 -4.31 -9.16 7.40
C ASN A 73 -3.88 -10.14 8.51
N TRP A 74 -3.62 -9.61 9.70
CA TRP A 74 -3.33 -10.45 10.87
C TRP A 74 -4.61 -11.04 11.49
N ALA A 75 -5.77 -10.42 11.21
CA ALA A 75 -7.10 -10.86 11.65
C ALA A 75 -8.06 -10.92 10.45
N PRO A 76 -7.88 -11.91 9.54
CA PRO A 76 -8.72 -12.04 8.36
C PRO A 76 -10.18 -12.31 8.72
N VAL A 77 -11.10 -11.85 7.87
CA VAL A 77 -12.56 -12.00 8.06
C VAL A 77 -13.12 -13.04 7.07
N TRP A 78 -12.44 -13.25 5.95
CA TRP A 78 -12.69 -14.28 4.95
C TRP A 78 -11.34 -14.85 4.48
N THR A 79 -11.38 -15.83 3.57
CA THR A 79 -10.19 -16.54 3.11
C THR A 79 -9.18 -15.57 2.46
N ASP A 80 -7.92 -15.64 2.89
CA ASP A 80 -6.83 -14.79 2.37
C ASP A 80 -7.10 -13.28 2.42
N HIS A 81 -8.02 -12.83 3.30
CA HIS A 81 -8.35 -11.42 3.46
C HIS A 81 -7.08 -10.61 3.74
N ALA A 82 -6.82 -9.64 2.88
CA ALA A 82 -5.71 -8.71 2.93
C ALA A 82 -6.22 -7.28 2.98
N ILE A 83 -5.36 -6.38 3.45
CA ILE A 83 -5.70 -4.99 3.68
C ILE A 83 -4.84 -4.11 2.79
N ARG A 84 -5.43 -3.07 2.21
CA ARG A 84 -4.70 -2.02 1.53
C ARG A 84 -4.39 -0.88 2.50
N ILE A 85 -3.16 -0.39 2.49
CA ILE A 85 -2.81 0.87 3.11
C ILE A 85 -3.29 2.02 2.22
N LEU A 86 -3.95 3.01 2.80
CA LEU A 86 -4.26 4.29 2.16
C LEU A 86 -3.22 5.30 2.67
N PRO A 87 -2.06 5.43 1.99
CA PRO A 87 -0.96 6.23 2.49
C PRO A 87 -1.14 7.71 2.17
N GLY A 88 -0.47 8.55 2.96
CA GLY A 88 -0.06 9.89 2.55
C GLY A 88 1.28 9.87 1.80
N PRO A 89 1.71 11.02 1.25
CA PRO A 89 2.85 11.08 0.34
C PRO A 89 4.22 10.92 1.02
N SER A 90 4.29 10.82 2.36
CA SER A 90 5.56 11.01 3.08
C SER A 90 6.49 9.80 3.10
N SER A 91 5.96 8.57 3.03
CA SER A 91 6.76 7.34 3.07
C SER A 91 7.71 7.26 1.87
N LEU A 92 8.96 6.85 2.11
CA LEU A 92 9.88 6.53 1.02
C LEU A 92 9.48 5.17 0.43
N TRP A 93 9.26 5.10 -0.89
CA TRP A 93 8.89 3.86 -1.57
C TRP A 93 10.08 3.31 -2.34
N LEU A 94 10.53 2.13 -1.97
CA LEU A 94 11.63 1.41 -2.61
C LEU A 94 11.12 0.16 -3.32
N ASP A 95 11.76 -0.20 -4.43
CA ASP A 95 11.61 -1.52 -5.03
C ASP A 95 12.27 -2.60 -4.14
N ALA A 96 12.14 -3.87 -4.54
CA ALA A 96 12.72 -5.01 -3.82
C ALA A 96 14.27 -4.92 -3.66
N ARG A 97 14.95 -4.14 -4.49
CA ARG A 97 16.42 -3.95 -4.49
C ARG A 97 16.85 -2.65 -3.79
N GLY A 98 15.92 -1.95 -3.15
CA GLY A 98 16.23 -0.75 -2.37
C GLY A 98 16.43 0.50 -3.22
N LYS A 99 16.00 0.50 -4.48
CA LYS A 99 15.98 1.72 -5.31
C LYS A 99 14.66 2.43 -5.12
N ARG A 100 14.70 3.76 -4.97
CA ARG A 100 13.48 4.54 -4.87
C ARG A 100 12.68 4.45 -6.18
N LEU A 101 11.37 4.29 -6.07
CA LEU A 101 10.52 4.26 -7.26
C LEU A 101 10.62 5.60 -8.01
N PRO A 102 10.64 5.58 -9.35
CA PRO A 102 10.80 6.78 -10.16
C PRO A 102 9.58 7.70 -10.05
N VAL A 103 9.74 8.96 -10.45
CA VAL A 103 8.62 9.88 -10.61
C VAL A 103 7.64 9.32 -11.66
N PRO A 104 6.30 9.41 -11.46
CA PRO A 104 5.57 9.96 -10.31
C PRO A 104 5.07 8.88 -9.33
N LEU A 105 5.78 7.76 -9.18
CA LEU A 105 5.35 6.55 -8.47
C LEU A 105 5.52 6.69 -6.95
N TYR A 106 4.82 7.67 -6.38
CA TYR A 106 4.78 7.95 -4.95
C TYR A 106 3.57 7.29 -4.29
N PRO A 107 3.57 7.14 -2.95
CA PRO A 107 2.42 6.58 -2.23
C PRO A 107 1.13 7.32 -2.58
N GLY A 108 0.11 6.59 -3.06
CA GLY A 108 -1.20 7.15 -3.40
C GLY A 108 -1.29 7.94 -4.72
N PHE A 109 -0.29 7.84 -5.62
CA PHE A 109 -0.28 8.57 -6.91
C PHE A 109 -0.84 7.73 -8.06
N ASP A 110 0.01 6.95 -8.74
CA ASP A 110 -0.35 6.17 -9.93
C ASP A 110 -0.20 4.67 -9.63
N THR A 111 -1.29 4.02 -9.21
CA THR A 111 -1.28 2.59 -8.86
C THR A 111 -0.93 1.71 -10.07
N LEU A 112 -1.40 2.05 -11.27
CA LEU A 112 -1.17 1.24 -12.47
C LEU A 112 0.26 1.41 -12.99
N GLY A 113 0.78 2.64 -12.98
CA GLY A 113 2.19 2.92 -13.26
C GLY A 113 3.11 2.25 -12.25
N THR A 114 2.73 2.29 -10.96
CA THR A 114 3.51 1.65 -9.88
C THR A 114 3.53 0.14 -10.01
N LEU A 115 2.38 -0.48 -10.30
CA LEU A 115 2.29 -1.90 -10.60
C LEU A 115 3.19 -2.26 -11.79
N SER A 116 3.06 -1.53 -12.91
CA SER A 116 3.88 -1.78 -14.10
C SER A 116 5.37 -1.70 -13.79
N HIS A 117 5.79 -0.74 -12.97
CA HIS A 117 7.17 -0.61 -12.55
C HIS A 117 7.63 -1.77 -11.67
N ILE A 118 6.87 -2.11 -10.62
CA ILE A 118 7.19 -3.24 -9.72
C ILE A 118 7.33 -4.53 -10.53
N MET A 119 6.36 -4.84 -11.40
CA MET A 119 6.41 -6.03 -12.24
C MET A 119 7.63 -6.07 -13.17
N SER A 120 8.05 -4.90 -13.70
CA SER A 120 9.25 -4.81 -14.54
C SER A 120 10.56 -5.14 -13.80
N THR A 121 10.58 -5.06 -12.46
CA THR A 121 11.75 -5.42 -11.65
C THR A 121 11.95 -6.93 -11.51
N GLY A 122 10.94 -7.73 -11.88
CA GLY A 122 10.92 -9.18 -11.69
C GLY A 122 10.52 -9.63 -10.27
N PHE A 123 10.13 -8.68 -9.41
CA PHE A 123 9.63 -8.93 -8.05
C PHE A 123 8.15 -8.56 -7.93
N ASP A 124 7.46 -9.21 -7.00
CA ASP A 124 6.05 -9.00 -6.69
C ASP A 124 5.81 -8.23 -5.37
N TYR A 125 6.88 -7.66 -4.81
CA TYR A 125 6.85 -6.87 -3.59
C TYR A 125 7.70 -5.61 -3.68
N SER A 126 7.39 -4.66 -2.80
CA SER A 126 8.12 -3.41 -2.64
C SER A 126 8.14 -3.01 -1.15
N TRP A 127 8.78 -1.90 -0.81
CA TRP A 127 8.94 -1.46 0.57
C TRP A 127 8.52 -0.01 0.76
N PHE A 128 7.69 0.24 1.77
CA PHE A 128 7.70 1.53 2.43
C PHE A 128 8.75 1.58 3.51
N ILE A 129 9.48 2.70 3.58
CA ILE A 129 10.28 3.09 4.73
C ILE A 129 9.72 4.41 5.27
N LEU A 130 9.45 4.43 6.57
CA LEU A 130 8.82 5.55 7.23
C LEU A 130 9.17 5.63 8.71
N THR A 131 8.64 6.65 9.39
CA THR A 131 8.82 6.88 10.82
C THR A 131 7.50 6.74 11.56
N LYS A 132 7.58 6.68 12.90
CA LYS A 132 6.41 6.77 13.78
C LYS A 132 5.51 7.99 13.48
N LYS A 133 6.11 9.15 13.17
CA LYS A 133 5.36 10.38 12.87
C LYS A 133 4.58 10.29 11.56
N ILE A 134 5.09 9.54 10.58
CA ILE A 134 4.39 9.31 9.32
C ILE A 134 3.25 8.32 9.53
N ILE A 135 3.53 7.13 10.08
CA ILE A 135 2.51 6.08 10.21
C ILE A 135 1.32 6.53 11.06
N GLN A 136 1.58 7.33 12.11
CA GLN A 136 0.55 7.86 12.98
C GLN A 136 -0.49 8.72 12.25
N LYS A 137 -0.06 9.51 11.26
CA LYS A 137 -0.93 10.45 10.55
C LYS A 137 -1.44 9.91 9.23
N GLU A 138 -0.58 9.19 8.52
CA GLU A 138 -0.76 8.94 7.09
C GLU A 138 -1.23 7.53 6.77
N PHE A 139 -1.27 6.60 7.73
CA PHE A 139 -1.78 5.26 7.49
C PHE A 139 -3.24 5.16 7.91
N ALA A 140 -4.11 5.11 6.92
CA ALA A 140 -5.43 4.51 7.07
C ALA A 140 -5.41 3.13 6.41
N LEU A 141 -6.24 2.21 6.90
CA LEU A 141 -6.32 0.84 6.40
C LEU A 141 -7.65 0.66 5.66
N SER A 142 -7.72 -0.14 4.60
CA SER A 142 -9.02 -0.46 3.98
C SER A 142 -9.87 -1.30 4.95
N GLY A 143 -11.20 -1.25 4.79
CA GLY A 143 -12.14 -1.92 5.68
C GLY A 143 -12.74 -0.98 6.73
N SER A 144 -14.06 -0.98 6.84
CA SER A 144 -14.80 -0.13 7.82
C SER A 144 -14.47 -0.51 9.27
N GLU A 145 -14.16 -1.77 9.49
CA GLU A 145 -13.74 -2.34 10.77
C GLU A 145 -12.36 -1.83 11.21
N GLN A 146 -11.50 -1.44 10.26
CA GLN A 146 -10.17 -0.91 10.54
C GLN A 146 -10.17 0.60 10.82
N ASN A 147 -11.32 1.28 10.65
CA ASN A 147 -11.44 2.72 10.87
C ASN A 147 -12.69 3.05 11.69
N PRO A 148 -12.79 2.56 12.95
CA PRO A 148 -13.95 2.79 13.80
C PRO A 148 -14.25 4.28 14.01
N ASP A 149 -13.23 5.13 13.92
CA ASP A 149 -13.29 6.59 14.01
C ASP A 149 -13.99 7.26 12.82
N LEU A 150 -13.94 6.67 11.63
CA LEU A 150 -14.68 7.14 10.44
C LEU A 150 -16.08 6.53 10.37
N THR A 151 -16.23 5.28 10.80
CA THR A 151 -17.49 4.53 10.78
C THR A 151 -18.51 5.07 11.80
N GLY A 152 -18.05 5.65 12.92
CA GLY A 152 -18.90 6.24 13.95
C GLY A 152 -19.56 7.58 13.60
N LYS A 153 -19.37 8.12 12.39
CA LYS A 153 -19.90 9.43 11.92
C LYS A 153 -19.66 10.61 12.90
N SER A 154 -18.61 10.55 13.72
CA SER A 154 -18.34 11.55 14.75
C SER A 154 -17.18 12.45 14.35
N TRP A 155 -17.48 13.70 13.98
CA TRP A 155 -16.45 14.71 13.67
C TRP A 155 -15.47 14.92 14.84
N ARG A 156 -15.91 14.70 16.08
CA ARG A 156 -15.05 14.76 17.28
C ARG A 156 -14.02 13.63 17.33
N GLN A 157 -14.39 12.42 16.90
CA GLN A 157 -13.45 11.28 16.82
C GLN A 157 -12.43 11.49 15.70
N VAL A 158 -12.86 12.05 14.56
CA VAL A 158 -11.97 12.43 13.45
C VAL A 158 -10.99 13.53 13.87
N LEU A 159 -11.45 14.57 14.59
CA LEU A 159 -10.57 15.59 15.16
C LEU A 159 -9.63 15.03 16.23
N GLY A 160 -10.05 14.00 16.97
CA GLY A 160 -9.21 13.27 17.92
C GLY A 160 -7.94 12.68 17.30
N ARG A 161 -7.93 12.35 16.00
CA ARG A 161 -6.70 11.92 15.27
C ARG A 161 -5.58 12.95 15.32
N ALA A 162 -5.89 14.23 15.46
CA ALA A 162 -4.87 15.27 15.53
C ALA A 162 -4.05 15.19 16.84
N THR A 163 -4.60 14.56 17.89
CA THR A 163 -4.03 14.52 19.25
C THR A 163 -3.76 13.11 19.76
N SER A 164 -4.39 12.08 19.19
CA SER A 164 -4.17 10.68 19.57
C SER A 164 -2.92 10.11 18.89
N GLY A 165 -2.26 9.16 19.56
CA GLY A 165 -1.10 8.44 19.04
C GLY A 165 -1.41 7.62 17.78
N ILE A 166 -0.63 6.57 17.53
CA ILE A 166 -0.90 5.65 16.41
C ILE A 166 -2.32 5.07 16.57
N PRO A 167 -3.18 5.09 15.54
CA PRO A 167 -4.51 4.49 15.61
C PRO A 167 -4.45 3.03 16.05
N GLY A 168 -5.38 2.59 16.90
CA GLY A 168 -5.38 1.23 17.47
C GLY A 168 -5.21 0.11 16.44
N PRO A 169 -5.98 0.11 15.33
CA PRO A 169 -5.83 -0.87 14.27
C PRO A 169 -4.43 -0.86 13.64
N VAL A 170 -3.88 0.32 13.32
CA VAL A 170 -2.53 0.48 12.77
C VAL A 170 -1.48 -0.04 13.74
N LYS A 171 -1.62 0.26 15.04
CA LYS A 171 -0.74 -0.26 16.09
C LYS A 171 -0.79 -1.80 16.15
N ALA A 172 -1.98 -2.40 16.04
CA ALA A 172 -2.12 -3.86 16.01
C ALA A 172 -1.41 -4.49 14.80
N PHE A 173 -1.46 -3.84 13.62
CA PHE A 173 -0.68 -4.27 12.45
C PHE A 173 0.83 -4.15 12.67
N MET A 174 1.30 -3.09 13.32
CA MET A 174 2.73 -2.96 13.66
C MET A 174 3.22 -4.04 14.62
N GLU A 175 2.35 -4.50 15.53
CA GLU A 175 2.71 -5.49 16.56
C GLU A 175 2.54 -6.94 16.08
N LYS A 176 1.56 -7.21 15.21
CA LYS A 176 1.14 -8.57 14.83
C LYS A 176 1.24 -8.87 13.35
N GLY A 177 1.28 -7.85 12.48
CA GLY A 177 1.32 -8.01 11.04
C GLY A 177 2.68 -8.49 10.57
N GLU A 178 2.72 -9.57 9.79
CA GLU A 178 3.97 -10.13 9.29
C GLU A 178 4.76 -9.20 8.36
N ASP A 179 4.07 -8.26 7.71
CA ASP A 179 4.69 -7.33 6.76
C ASP A 179 5.36 -6.12 7.44
N PHE A 180 5.19 -5.94 8.76
CA PHE A 180 5.71 -4.80 9.51
C PHE A 180 7.02 -5.14 10.23
N ILE A 181 8.00 -4.25 10.05
CA ILE A 181 9.28 -4.29 10.76
C ILE A 181 9.47 -2.94 11.41
N VAL A 182 9.75 -2.93 12.71
CA VAL A 182 10.00 -1.72 13.50
C VAL A 182 11.35 -1.86 14.17
N GLU A 183 12.26 -0.93 13.91
CA GLU A 183 13.63 -0.97 14.43
C GLU A 183 14.14 0.41 14.82
N ALA A 184 15.06 0.45 15.78
CA ALA A 184 15.66 1.70 16.26
C ALA A 184 16.69 2.28 15.28
N ASP A 185 17.37 1.42 14.52
CA ASP A 185 18.43 1.79 13.58
C ASP A 185 18.25 1.14 12.20
N LEU A 186 18.88 1.76 11.21
CA LEU A 186 18.77 1.37 9.81
C LEU A 186 19.43 0.01 9.49
N PRO A 187 20.64 -0.32 9.99
CA PRO A 187 21.23 -1.63 9.77
C PRO A 187 20.33 -2.79 10.18
N MET A 188 19.74 -2.73 11.39
CA MET A 188 18.82 -3.76 11.88
C MET A 188 17.53 -3.82 11.04
N LEU A 189 17.00 -2.66 10.65
CA LEU A 189 15.84 -2.58 9.77
C LEU A 189 16.09 -3.33 8.45
N VAL A 190 17.21 -3.03 7.78
CA VAL A 190 17.57 -3.64 6.48
C VAL A 190 17.85 -5.14 6.62
N ALA A 191 18.52 -5.56 7.69
CA ALA A 191 18.75 -6.97 7.98
C ALA A 191 17.42 -7.74 8.10
N ARG A 192 16.45 -7.20 8.83
CA ARG A 192 15.11 -7.81 8.96
C ARG A 192 14.29 -7.74 7.67
N MET A 193 14.44 -6.68 6.87
CA MET A 193 13.79 -6.59 5.55
C MET A 193 14.26 -7.71 4.62
N ASN A 194 15.58 -7.95 4.55
CA ASN A 194 16.15 -9.06 3.79
C ASN A 194 15.66 -10.43 4.33
N ALA A 195 15.65 -10.61 5.65
CA ALA A 195 15.16 -11.84 6.26
C ALA A 195 13.68 -12.12 5.95
N LEU A 196 12.83 -11.08 5.96
CA LEU A 196 11.40 -11.20 5.65
C LEU A 196 11.13 -11.45 4.16
N ALA A 197 11.91 -10.84 3.26
CA ALA A 197 11.81 -11.11 1.83
C ALA A 197 12.09 -12.60 1.51
N GLY A 198 13.08 -13.16 2.22
CA GLY A 198 13.59 -14.51 2.00
C GLY A 198 14.46 -14.61 0.74
N GLY A 199 15.22 -15.69 0.63
CA GLY A 199 16.19 -15.87 -0.46
C GLY A 199 17.49 -15.10 -0.24
N GLU A 200 18.22 -14.81 -1.31
CA GLU A 200 19.45 -14.02 -1.25
C GLU A 200 19.15 -12.57 -0.84
N PRO A 201 19.96 -11.97 0.05
CA PRO A 201 19.77 -10.59 0.47
C PRO A 201 19.94 -9.64 -0.72
N LEU A 202 18.92 -8.83 -1.00
CA LEU A 202 18.92 -7.87 -2.11
C LEU A 202 19.20 -6.43 -1.67
N LEU A 203 18.94 -6.13 -0.39
CA LEU A 203 19.07 -4.78 0.16
C LEU A 203 20.44 -4.60 0.81
N GLU A 204 21.13 -3.54 0.42
CA GLU A 204 22.34 -3.06 1.09
C GLU A 204 22.02 -1.85 1.96
N VAL A 205 22.53 -1.82 3.20
CA VAL A 205 22.33 -0.71 4.14
C VAL A 205 22.74 0.62 3.51
N ALA A 206 23.91 0.66 2.86
CA ALA A 206 24.43 1.86 2.24
C ALA A 206 23.53 2.38 1.12
N GLN A 207 22.90 1.51 0.32
CA GLN A 207 21.97 1.92 -0.73
C GLN A 207 20.69 2.51 -0.14
N VAL A 208 20.09 1.84 0.84
CA VAL A 208 18.87 2.32 1.50
C VAL A 208 19.13 3.66 2.20
N GLU A 209 20.27 3.78 2.89
CA GLU A 209 20.67 5.03 3.54
C GLU A 209 20.86 6.17 2.53
N ARG A 210 21.47 5.90 1.38
CA ARG A 210 21.63 6.89 0.30
C ARG A 210 20.28 7.43 -0.16
N GLU A 211 19.29 6.58 -0.38
CA GLU A 211 17.94 7.00 -0.81
C GLU A 211 17.24 7.86 0.26
N ILE A 212 17.30 7.44 1.52
CA ILE A 212 16.70 8.20 2.63
C ILE A 212 17.38 9.58 2.76
N ARG A 213 18.72 9.62 2.75
CA ARG A 213 19.47 10.89 2.82
C ARG A 213 19.24 11.77 1.60
N ALA A 214 19.09 11.19 0.41
CA ALA A 214 18.78 11.94 -0.80
C ALA A 214 17.44 12.68 -0.66
N ARG A 215 16.40 12.00 -0.19
CA ARG A 215 15.10 12.61 0.15
C ARG A 215 15.23 13.65 1.26
N ASP A 216 15.87 13.31 2.36
CA ASP A 216 15.92 14.16 3.56
C ASP A 216 16.66 15.48 3.34
N ARG A 217 17.72 15.49 2.52
CA ARG A 217 18.44 16.73 2.15
C ARG A 217 17.55 17.74 1.41
N GLN A 218 16.50 17.27 0.74
CA GLN A 218 15.57 18.14 0.02
C GLN A 218 14.65 18.93 0.96
N LEU A 219 14.55 18.51 2.23
CA LEU A 219 13.76 19.24 3.23
C LEU A 219 14.41 20.54 3.67
N ASP A 220 15.74 20.63 3.63
CA ASP A 220 16.51 21.81 4.03
C ASP A 220 16.40 22.95 3.00
N ASN A 221 15.95 22.66 1.78
CA ASN A 221 15.73 23.63 0.72
C ASN A 221 14.23 23.92 0.53
N PRO A 222 13.72 25.10 0.89
CA PRO A 222 12.32 25.48 0.68
C PRO A 222 11.87 25.43 -0.79
N PHE A 223 12.78 25.58 -1.75
CA PHE A 223 12.46 25.52 -3.18
C PHE A 223 12.35 24.08 -3.71
N SER A 224 13.20 23.15 -3.26
CA SER A 224 13.29 21.70 -3.61
C SER A 224 12.62 21.27 -4.92
N LYS A 225 13.41 20.71 -5.85
CA LYS A 225 12.88 20.09 -7.08
C LYS A 225 12.51 18.62 -6.93
N ASP A 226 12.69 18.02 -5.74
CA ASP A 226 12.20 16.66 -5.48
C ASP A 226 10.67 16.65 -5.43
N MET A 227 10.06 15.97 -6.41
CA MET A 227 8.62 15.99 -6.60
C MET A 227 7.84 15.33 -5.45
N GLN A 228 8.44 14.39 -4.70
CA GLN A 228 7.79 13.87 -3.50
C GLN A 228 7.74 14.94 -2.40
N ILE A 229 8.82 15.71 -2.22
CA ILE A 229 8.84 16.80 -1.25
C ILE A 229 7.88 17.92 -1.68
N THR A 230 7.80 18.23 -2.97
CA THR A 230 6.82 19.16 -3.52
C THR A 230 5.39 18.68 -3.26
N ALA A 231 5.09 17.41 -3.52
CA ALA A 231 3.79 16.81 -3.24
C ALA A 231 3.42 16.86 -1.75
N LEU A 232 4.37 16.52 -0.87
CA LEU A 232 4.19 16.58 0.58
C LEU A 232 3.87 18.01 1.04
N ARG A 233 4.61 19.01 0.55
CA ARG A 233 4.34 20.42 0.85
C ARG A 233 2.98 20.87 0.29
N GLY A 234 2.63 20.43 -0.91
CA GLY A 234 1.33 20.69 -1.55
C GLY A 234 0.16 20.13 -0.75
N ALA A 235 0.22 18.86 -0.33
CA ALA A 235 -0.80 18.25 0.53
C ALA A 235 -0.97 19.05 1.82
N ARG A 236 0.13 19.49 2.43
CA ARG A 236 0.09 20.32 3.65
C ARG A 236 -0.36 21.77 3.42
N ALA A 237 -0.46 22.26 2.18
CA ALA A 237 -1.03 23.58 1.92
C ALA A 237 -2.54 23.58 2.19
N TYR A 238 -3.20 22.43 2.07
CA TYR A 238 -4.58 22.25 2.48
C TYR A 238 -4.68 22.05 4.01
N LEU A 239 -5.52 22.85 4.67
CA LEU A 239 -5.60 22.87 6.14
C LEU A 239 -6.03 21.53 6.74
N GLY A 240 -6.99 20.83 6.10
CA GLY A 240 -7.48 19.53 6.56
C GLY A 240 -6.37 18.49 6.55
N ASP A 241 -5.65 18.38 5.45
CA ASP A 241 -4.53 17.44 5.31
C ASP A 241 -3.38 17.79 6.25
N ARG A 242 -3.04 19.08 6.36
CA ARG A 242 -2.00 19.56 7.27
C ARG A 242 -2.21 19.10 8.71
N LEU A 243 -3.47 19.16 9.17
CA LEU A 243 -3.86 18.84 10.53
C LEU A 243 -4.06 17.33 10.73
N ILE A 244 -4.72 16.65 9.81
CA ILE A 244 -5.28 15.31 10.04
C ILE A 244 -4.58 14.20 9.25
N ARG A 245 -4.11 14.45 8.02
CA ARG A 245 -3.69 13.38 7.10
C ARG A 245 -2.23 13.35 6.68
N THR A 246 -1.50 14.45 6.79
CA THR A 246 -0.12 14.54 6.33
C THR A 246 0.79 14.91 7.48
N ALA A 247 1.84 14.11 7.69
CA ALA A 247 2.88 14.36 8.67
C ALA A 247 3.64 15.64 8.35
N LYS A 248 4.16 16.33 9.38
CA LYS A 248 5.06 17.45 9.16
C LYS A 248 6.36 16.89 8.55
N PRO A 249 6.91 17.47 7.47
CA PRO A 249 8.16 16.98 6.90
C PRO A 249 9.28 17.02 7.95
N HIS A 250 10.03 15.93 8.02
CA HIS A 250 11.16 15.74 8.92
C HIS A 250 12.12 14.72 8.32
N LYS A 251 13.36 14.73 8.81
CA LYS A 251 14.40 13.77 8.40
C LYS A 251 14.13 12.42 9.05
N MET A 252 14.07 11.36 8.26
CA MET A 252 13.74 10.02 8.74
C MET A 252 14.86 9.43 9.61
N LEU A 253 16.12 9.73 9.29
CA LEU A 253 17.29 9.20 10.04
C LEU A 253 17.66 10.01 11.29
N ASP A 254 16.93 11.07 11.61
CA ASP A 254 17.12 11.78 12.87
C ASP A 254 16.56 10.92 14.02
N PRO A 255 17.37 10.52 15.02
CA PRO A 255 16.95 9.67 16.12
C PRO A 255 15.71 10.19 16.88
N ALA A 256 15.49 11.50 16.92
CA ALA A 256 14.31 12.10 17.55
C ALA A 256 12.99 11.80 16.80
N ASN A 257 13.07 11.25 15.59
CA ASN A 257 11.94 10.82 14.77
C ASN A 257 11.75 9.30 14.74
N GLY A 258 12.63 8.54 15.41
CA GLY A 258 12.55 7.08 15.49
C GLY A 258 11.34 6.56 16.29
N PRO A 259 11.08 5.24 16.25
CA PRO A 259 11.79 4.23 15.46
C PRO A 259 11.54 4.35 13.95
N LEU A 260 12.40 3.71 13.16
CA LEU A 260 12.17 3.45 11.75
C LEU A 260 11.22 2.28 11.59
N ILE A 261 10.41 2.34 10.53
CA ILE A 261 9.42 1.34 10.20
C ILE A 261 9.63 0.99 8.72
N ALA A 262 9.67 -0.31 8.42
CA ALA A 262 9.57 -0.83 7.07
C ALA A 262 8.29 -1.65 6.93
N VAL A 263 7.61 -1.52 5.80
CA VAL A 263 6.41 -2.30 5.48
C VAL A 263 6.60 -2.95 4.12
N ARG A 264 6.56 -4.29 4.08
CA ARG A 264 6.56 -5.04 2.83
C ARG A 264 5.19 -4.89 2.18
N LEU A 265 5.15 -4.36 0.97
CA LEU A 265 3.93 -4.19 0.20
C LEU A 265 3.85 -5.28 -0.85
N ASN A 266 2.65 -5.84 -1.00
CA ASN A 266 2.31 -6.89 -1.93
C ASN A 266 1.25 -6.36 -2.91
N SER A 267 1.15 -7.00 -4.08
CA SER A 267 0.18 -6.61 -5.11
C SER A 267 -1.09 -7.47 -5.06
N LEU A 268 -2.25 -6.82 -5.20
CA LEU A 268 -3.52 -7.38 -5.71
C LEU A 268 -4.57 -6.31 -5.99
#